data_AF-A0A0F9SUI5-F1
#
_entry.id   AF-A0A0F9SUI5-F1
#
_cell.length_a   1.000
_cell.length_b   1.000
_cell.length_c   1.000
_cell.angle_alpha   90.00
_cell.angle_beta   90.00
_cell.angle_gamma   90.00
#
_symmetry.space_group_name_H-M   'P 1'
#
loop_
_entity.id
_entity.type
_entity.pdbx_description
1 polymer ?
#
loop_
_entity_poly.entity_id
_entity_poly.type
_entity_poly.pdbx_seq_one_letter_code
_entity_poly.pdbx_strand_id
1 'polypeptide(L)'
;MADEIEQGAVDQQEPVQPTEAELKAELDKAYQSGDFKAIAVVARKIDQAVRTAEKAELEVKRASLDGIKNKVAKAYEKAIKPLYDSGELSSELIDGIWISHDFGDVAPTVRLTKTAPKGTRSSGGGGGGKKFDISTTDMLAKHGEEECKDGLNFSQAWESSTDKNWRYGIRHKLLKLEGII
;
A
#
# COMPACT_ATOMS: atom_id res chain seq x y z
N MET A 1 28.20 24.70 49.61
CA MET A 1 28.91 24.94 48.35
C MET A 1 28.67 23.73 47.47
N ALA A 2 27.69 23.84 46.58
CA ALA A 2 27.56 23.02 45.39
C ALA A 2 26.83 23.93 44.40
N ASP A 3 27.60 24.37 43.44
CA ASP A 3 27.28 25.37 42.43
C ASP A 3 26.17 24.93 41.47
N GLU A 4 25.60 25.98 40.88
CA GLU A 4 24.72 26.07 39.72
C GLU A 4 25.04 25.06 38.61
N ILE A 5 23.99 24.49 38.01
CA ILE A 5 23.88 24.39 36.56
C ILE A 5 22.43 24.72 36.19
N GLU A 6 22.19 25.99 35.86
CA GLU A 6 21.07 26.41 35.02
C GLU A 6 21.16 25.66 33.69
N GLN A 7 20.29 24.67 33.48
CA GLN A 7 20.04 24.16 32.13
C GLN A 7 19.17 25.17 31.40
N GLY A 8 19.84 26.00 30.60
CA GLY A 8 19.22 26.89 29.64
C GLY A 8 18.20 26.13 28.79
N ALA A 9 16.93 26.51 28.96
CA ALA A 9 15.88 26.21 28.01
C ALA A 9 16.25 26.90 26.69
N VAL A 10 16.87 26.13 25.79
CA VAL A 10 16.99 26.52 24.39
C VAL A 10 15.57 26.45 23.84
N ASP A 11 14.91 27.60 23.80
CA ASP A 11 13.72 27.83 22.99
C ASP A 11 14.07 27.42 21.55
N GLN A 12 13.75 26.18 21.20
CA GLN A 12 13.66 25.74 19.81
C GLN A 12 12.42 26.42 19.25
N GLN A 13 12.58 27.69 18.88
CA GLN A 13 11.61 28.41 18.10
C GLN A 13 11.48 27.64 16.78
N GLU A 14 10.39 26.88 16.63
CA GLU A 14 10.03 26.25 15.37
C GLU A 14 10.18 27.31 14.26
N PRO A 15 10.82 27.00 13.13
CA PRO A 15 10.89 27.93 12.03
C PRO A 15 9.46 28.29 11.66
N VAL A 16 9.07 29.54 11.93
CA VAL A 16 7.74 30.07 11.64
C VAL A 16 7.50 29.85 10.16
N GLN A 17 6.73 28.81 9.84
CA GLN A 17 6.43 28.51 8.46
C GLN A 17 5.59 29.68 7.92
N PRO A 18 5.97 30.26 6.78
CA PRO A 18 5.19 31.35 6.18
C PRO A 18 3.79 30.84 5.90
N THR A 19 2.81 31.63 6.31
CA THR A 19 1.39 31.29 6.15
C THR A 19 1.03 31.20 4.66
N GLU A 20 0.00 30.43 4.31
CA GLU A 20 -0.45 30.32 2.91
C GLU A 20 -0.77 31.68 2.28
N ALA A 21 -1.24 32.65 3.08
CA ALA A 21 -1.52 34.00 2.63
C ALA A 21 -0.25 34.78 2.25
N GLU A 22 0.84 34.59 2.99
CA GLU A 22 2.14 35.22 2.72
C GLU A 22 2.81 34.61 1.48
N LEU A 23 2.73 33.29 1.32
CA LEU A 23 3.28 32.60 0.15
C LEU A 23 2.52 32.96 -1.14
N LYS A 24 1.19 33.13 -1.08
CA LYS A 24 0.39 33.62 -2.22
C LYS A 24 0.76 35.05 -2.58
N ALA A 25 0.92 35.93 -1.59
CA ALA A 25 1.34 37.31 -1.81
C ALA A 25 2.77 37.42 -2.39
N GLU A 26 3.71 36.56 -1.97
CA GLU A 26 5.05 36.47 -2.56
C GLU A 26 5.01 35.95 -4.00
N LEU A 27 4.14 34.96 -4.28
CA LEU A 27 3.96 34.42 -5.62
C LEU A 27 3.41 35.50 -6.57
N ASP A 28 2.38 36.24 -6.16
CA ASP A 28 1.79 37.32 -6.94
C ASP A 28 2.79 38.45 -7.22
N LYS A 29 3.61 38.81 -6.23
CA LYS A 29 4.71 39.78 -6.41
C LYS A 29 5.74 39.28 -7.41
N ALA A 30 6.13 37.99 -7.33
CA ALA A 30 7.11 37.40 -8.25
C ALA A 30 6.56 37.26 -9.69
N TYR A 31 5.26 36.99 -9.84
CA TYR A 31 4.58 37.01 -11.14
C TYR A 31 4.52 38.41 -11.73
N GLN A 32 4.16 39.42 -10.92
CA GLN A 32 4.11 40.81 -11.36
C GLN A 32 5.50 41.36 -11.73
N SER A 33 6.56 40.90 -11.08
CA SER A 33 7.94 41.31 -11.38
C SER A 33 8.56 40.55 -12.55
N GLY A 34 7.91 39.51 -13.09
CA GLY A 34 8.43 38.67 -14.17
C GLY A 34 9.70 37.87 -13.81
N ASP A 35 9.99 37.72 -12.51
CA ASP A 35 11.19 36.99 -12.06
C ASP A 35 10.88 35.50 -11.90
N PHE A 36 11.14 34.75 -12.96
CA PHE A 36 10.92 33.30 -12.99
C PHE A 36 11.74 32.53 -11.95
N LYS A 37 12.88 33.07 -11.46
CA LYS A 37 13.63 32.42 -10.38
C LYS A 37 12.92 32.61 -9.04
N ALA A 38 12.41 33.80 -8.77
CA ALA A 38 11.59 34.07 -7.59
C ALA A 38 10.31 33.21 -7.59
N ILE A 39 9.62 33.10 -8.73
CA ILE A 39 8.44 32.24 -8.89
C ILE A 39 8.79 30.78 -8.57
N ALA A 40 9.90 30.25 -9.11
CA ALA A 40 10.32 28.87 -8.86
C ALA A 40 10.66 28.61 -7.37
N VAL A 41 11.26 29.59 -6.68
CA VAL A 41 11.59 29.49 -5.26
C VAL A 41 10.31 29.49 -4.41
N VAL A 42 9.38 30.40 -4.67
CA VAL A 42 8.10 30.47 -3.93
C VAL A 42 7.23 29.23 -4.19
N ALA A 43 7.17 28.74 -5.44
CA ALA A 43 6.44 27.52 -5.78
C ALA A 43 6.97 26.28 -5.01
N ARG A 44 8.29 26.15 -4.84
CA ARG A 44 8.87 25.07 -4.02
C ARG A 44 8.50 25.18 -2.54
N LYS A 45 8.46 26.40 -2.00
CA LYS A 45 8.01 26.63 -0.62
C LYS A 45 6.54 26.25 -0.44
N ILE A 46 5.68 26.56 -1.42
CA ILE A 46 4.26 26.17 -1.40
C ILE A 46 4.12 24.64 -1.45
N ASP A 47 4.81 23.94 -2.36
CA ASP A 47 4.78 22.47 -2.44
C ASP A 47 5.23 21.82 -1.13
N GLN A 48 6.27 22.38 -0.48
CA GLN A 48 6.74 21.90 0.81
C GLN A 48 5.72 22.12 1.94
N ALA A 49 5.05 23.28 1.97
CA ALA A 49 4.02 23.60 2.95
C ALA A 49 2.80 22.67 2.80
N VAL A 50 2.32 22.48 1.56
CA VAL A 50 1.20 21.58 1.24
C VAL A 50 1.51 20.15 1.66
N ARG A 51 2.67 19.61 1.30
CA ARG A 51 3.06 18.24 1.70
C ARG A 51 3.16 18.07 3.22
N THR A 52 3.59 19.12 3.91
CA THR A 52 3.68 19.10 5.38
C THR A 52 2.30 19.08 6.01
N ALA A 53 1.37 19.90 5.50
CA ALA A 53 -0.03 19.90 5.94
C ALA A 53 -0.73 18.57 5.65
N GLU A 54 -0.57 18.02 4.44
CA GLU A 54 -1.12 16.71 4.05
C GLU A 54 -0.58 15.58 4.94
N LYS A 55 0.72 15.61 5.26
CA LYS A 55 1.33 14.64 6.18
C LYS A 55 0.74 14.75 7.58
N ALA A 56 0.56 15.97 8.11
CA ALA A 56 -0.08 16.19 9.41
C ALA A 56 -1.54 15.68 9.41
N GLU A 57 -2.31 15.94 8.35
CA GLU A 57 -3.66 15.38 8.21
C GLU A 57 -3.67 13.86 8.17
N LEU A 58 -2.72 13.23 7.45
CA LEU A 58 -2.61 11.79 7.39
C LEU A 58 -2.27 11.18 8.75
N GLU A 59 -1.42 11.85 9.55
CA GLU A 59 -1.11 11.42 10.91
C GLU A 59 -2.33 11.50 11.84
N VAL A 60 -3.12 12.57 11.75
CA VAL A 60 -4.41 12.70 12.48
C VAL A 60 -5.39 11.60 12.06
N LYS A 61 -5.52 11.34 10.75
CA LYS A 61 -6.38 10.27 10.22
C LYS A 61 -5.91 8.89 10.70
N ARG A 62 -4.59 8.64 10.71
CA ARG A 62 -4.00 7.39 11.25
C ARG A 62 -4.29 7.21 12.74
N ALA A 63 -4.06 8.26 13.55
CA ALA A 63 -4.36 8.21 14.97
C ALA A 63 -5.85 7.94 15.24
N SER A 64 -6.74 8.51 14.43
CA SER A 64 -8.18 8.24 14.51
C SER A 64 -8.52 6.79 14.15
N LEU A 65 -7.87 6.21 13.13
CA LEU A 65 -8.03 4.83 12.72
C LEU A 65 -7.54 3.84 13.80
N ASP A 66 -6.41 4.14 14.44
CA ASP A 66 -5.91 3.32 15.55
C ASP A 66 -6.89 3.33 16.74
N GLY A 67 -7.51 4.48 17.01
CA GLY A 67 -8.60 4.58 17.99
C GLY A 67 -9.80 3.69 17.65
N ILE A 68 -10.23 3.67 16.39
CA ILE A 68 -11.31 2.80 15.90
C ILE A 68 -10.90 1.33 15.96
N LYS A 69 -9.67 0.99 15.54
CA LYS A 69 -9.10 -0.35 15.62
C LYS A 69 -9.15 -0.90 17.05
N ASN A 70 -8.78 -0.09 18.04
CA ASN A 70 -8.83 -0.48 19.44
C ASN A 70 -10.27 -0.72 19.93
N LYS A 71 -11.24 0.09 19.48
CA LYS A 71 -12.66 -0.14 19.79
C LYS A 71 -13.16 -1.46 19.19
N VAL A 72 -12.80 -1.75 17.94
CA VAL A 72 -13.14 -3.01 17.25
C VAL A 72 -12.47 -4.20 17.95
N ALA A 73 -11.20 -4.10 18.33
CA ALA A 73 -10.49 -5.14 19.06
C ALA A 73 -11.16 -5.47 20.40
N LYS A 74 -11.55 -4.45 21.19
CA LYS A 74 -12.29 -4.66 22.44
C LYS A 74 -13.66 -5.31 22.22
N ALA A 75 -14.36 -4.94 21.14
CA ALA A 75 -15.62 -5.58 20.80
C ALA A 75 -15.41 -7.06 20.42
N TYR A 76 -14.35 -7.37 19.68
CA TYR A 76 -13.95 -8.74 19.35
C TYR A 76 -13.60 -9.54 20.62
N GLU A 77 -12.78 -8.99 21.53
CA GLU A 77 -12.40 -9.63 22.79
C GLU A 77 -13.61 -9.93 23.69
N LYS A 78 -14.66 -9.12 23.62
CA LYS A 78 -15.87 -9.34 24.41
C LYS A 78 -16.80 -10.38 23.77
N ALA A 79 -16.99 -10.33 22.46
CA ALA A 79 -18.04 -11.08 21.78
C ALA A 79 -17.56 -12.38 21.12
N ILE A 80 -16.37 -12.38 20.51
CA ILE A 80 -15.88 -13.49 19.68
C ILE A 80 -14.83 -14.31 20.42
N LYS A 81 -13.98 -13.66 21.23
CA LYS A 81 -12.94 -14.37 22.00
C LYS A 81 -13.49 -15.47 22.93
N PRO A 82 -14.64 -15.32 23.63
CA PRO A 82 -15.19 -16.43 24.41
C PRO A 82 -15.54 -17.66 23.57
N LEU A 83 -16.02 -17.47 22.33
CA LEU A 83 -16.32 -18.57 21.40
C LEU A 83 -15.03 -19.27 20.93
N TYR A 84 -13.95 -18.51 20.76
CA TYR A 84 -12.62 -19.07 20.50
C TYR A 84 -12.09 -19.85 21.71
N ASP A 85 -12.12 -19.25 22.90
CA ASP A 85 -11.60 -19.83 24.14
C ASP A 85 -12.43 -21.08 24.57
N SER A 86 -13.72 -21.14 24.21
CA SER A 86 -14.59 -22.32 24.43
C SER A 86 -14.29 -23.50 23.49
N GLY A 87 -13.49 -23.28 22.45
CA GLY A 87 -13.17 -24.28 21.42
C GLY A 87 -14.22 -24.43 20.31
N GLU A 88 -15.35 -23.73 20.39
CA GLU A 88 -16.36 -23.70 19.30
C GLU A 88 -15.79 -23.12 17.99
N LEU A 89 -14.83 -22.20 18.11
CA LEU A 89 -14.08 -21.63 16.99
C LEU A 89 -12.61 -22.08 16.98
N SER A 90 -12.33 -23.30 17.44
CA SER A 90 -10.97 -23.83 17.52
C SER A 90 -10.27 -23.78 16.16
N SER A 91 -8.94 -23.61 16.18
CA SER A 91 -8.09 -23.68 14.99
C SER A 91 -8.14 -25.04 14.28
N GLU A 92 -8.68 -26.07 14.92
CA GLU A 92 -8.94 -27.37 14.27
C GLU A 92 -10.16 -27.34 13.35
N LEU A 93 -11.14 -26.47 13.65
CA LEU A 93 -12.37 -26.31 12.89
C LEU A 93 -12.30 -25.15 11.90
N ILE A 94 -11.63 -24.04 12.27
CA ILE A 94 -11.69 -22.76 11.55
C ILE A 94 -10.34 -22.05 11.62
N ASP A 95 -9.82 -21.62 10.48
CA ASP A 95 -8.58 -20.84 10.37
C ASP A 95 -8.82 -19.33 10.31
N GLY A 96 -10.05 -18.91 10.02
CA GLY A 96 -10.40 -17.49 9.95
C GLY A 96 -11.92 -17.24 9.96
N ILE A 97 -12.28 -16.05 10.43
CA ILE A 97 -13.66 -15.55 10.44
C ILE A 97 -13.69 -14.35 9.49
N TRP A 98 -14.54 -14.42 8.47
CA TRP A 98 -14.76 -13.32 7.55
C TRP A 98 -16.15 -12.73 7.77
N ILE A 99 -16.21 -11.43 8.06
CA ILE A 99 -17.45 -10.70 8.27
C ILE A 99 -17.55 -9.66 7.16
N SER A 100 -18.57 -9.75 6.33
CA SER A 100 -18.87 -8.74 5.33
C SER A 100 -20.15 -8.00 5.68
N HIS A 101 -20.08 -6.69 5.58
CA HIS A 101 -21.25 -5.83 5.43
C HIS A 101 -21.39 -5.54 3.95
N ASP A 102 -22.43 -6.06 3.31
CA ASP A 102 -22.84 -5.51 2.04
C ASP A 102 -23.36 -4.08 2.31
N PHE A 103 -22.99 -3.11 1.46
CA PHE A 103 -23.43 -1.71 1.59
C PHE A 103 -24.89 -1.56 1.14
N GLY A 104 -25.79 -2.24 1.84
CA GLY A 104 -27.25 -2.20 1.77
C GLY A 104 -27.81 -2.84 3.05
N ASP A 105 -29.09 -2.63 3.38
CA ASP A 105 -29.76 -3.03 4.63
C ASP A 105 -29.82 -4.55 4.93
N VAL A 106 -28.88 -5.34 4.42
CA VAL A 106 -28.75 -6.78 4.64
C VAL A 106 -27.89 -7.02 5.88
N ALA A 107 -28.36 -7.92 6.74
CA ALA A 107 -27.65 -8.35 7.94
C ALA A 107 -26.20 -8.80 7.64
N PRO A 108 -25.25 -8.60 8.58
CA PRO A 108 -23.86 -9.03 8.40
C PRO A 108 -23.78 -10.50 8.02
N THR A 109 -23.04 -10.81 6.96
CA THR A 109 -22.77 -12.19 6.57
C THR A 109 -21.46 -12.65 7.20
N VAL A 110 -21.52 -13.74 7.97
CA VAL A 110 -20.35 -14.38 8.59
C VAL A 110 -20.00 -15.64 7.82
N ARG A 111 -18.75 -15.76 7.36
CA ARG A 111 -18.19 -16.97 6.76
C ARG A 111 -17.04 -17.50 7.62
N LEU A 112 -17.10 -18.78 7.97
CA LEU A 112 -16.04 -19.48 8.68
C LEU A 112 -15.20 -20.24 7.67
N THR A 113 -13.91 -19.95 7.58
CA THR A 113 -13.02 -20.55 6.59
C THR A 113 -12.09 -21.55 7.24
N LYS A 114 -12.01 -22.76 6.66
CA LYS A 114 -10.95 -23.72 6.96
C LYS A 114 -9.98 -23.77 5.77
N THR A 115 -8.78 -23.24 5.99
CA THR A 115 -7.61 -23.38 5.14
C THR A 115 -7.07 -24.80 5.30
N ALA A 116 -7.79 -25.80 4.77
CA ALA A 116 -7.30 -27.17 4.85
C ALA A 116 -5.85 -27.27 4.34
N PRO A 117 -4.91 -27.96 5.03
CA PRO A 117 -3.92 -28.72 4.28
C PRO A 117 -4.75 -29.74 3.50
N LYS A 118 -4.77 -29.59 2.17
CA LYS A 118 -5.44 -30.52 1.26
C LYS A 118 -5.13 -31.95 1.71
N GLY A 119 -6.14 -32.67 2.19
CA GLY A 119 -6.18 -34.10 1.92
C GLY A 119 -5.96 -34.25 0.42
N THR A 120 -5.03 -35.11 0.03
CA THR A 120 -4.82 -35.57 -1.35
C THR A 120 -6.11 -36.14 -1.90
N ARG A 121 -7.03 -35.28 -2.31
CA ARG A 121 -8.14 -35.64 -3.20
C ARG A 121 -7.66 -35.39 -4.60
N SER A 122 -7.28 -36.50 -5.22
CA SER A 122 -7.17 -36.65 -6.67
C SER A 122 -8.35 -35.95 -7.37
N SER A 123 -8.02 -35.30 -8.48
CA SER A 123 -8.91 -34.94 -9.57
C SER A 123 -9.87 -33.76 -9.36
N GLY A 124 -9.75 -32.77 -10.24
CA GLY A 124 -10.89 -31.98 -10.72
C GLY A 124 -11.04 -30.56 -10.15
N GLY A 125 -10.51 -29.58 -10.89
CA GLY A 125 -11.12 -28.24 -11.01
C GLY A 125 -10.96 -27.28 -9.83
N GLY A 126 -9.80 -26.65 -9.70
CA GLY A 126 -9.56 -25.54 -8.77
C GLY A 126 -9.38 -24.21 -9.50
N GLY A 127 -10.45 -23.42 -9.60
CA GLY A 127 -10.43 -22.04 -10.07
C GLY A 127 -10.10 -21.04 -8.95
N GLY A 128 -9.24 -20.06 -9.28
CA GLY A 128 -9.23 -18.72 -8.71
C GLY A 128 -8.51 -18.53 -7.36
N GLY A 129 -7.22 -18.16 -7.39
CA GLY A 129 -6.58 -17.56 -6.20
C GLY A 129 -5.05 -17.59 -6.12
N LYS A 130 -4.33 -18.30 -7.01
CA LYS A 130 -2.85 -18.37 -7.04
C LYS A 130 -2.23 -18.06 -8.41
N LYS A 131 -2.89 -17.25 -9.25
CA LYS A 131 -2.53 -17.17 -10.67
C LYS A 131 -1.28 -16.37 -11.04
N PHE A 132 -0.55 -15.74 -10.12
CA PHE A 132 0.59 -14.87 -10.51
C PHE A 132 1.89 -15.04 -9.71
N ASP A 133 2.04 -16.10 -8.92
CA ASP A 133 3.27 -16.35 -8.15
C ASP A 133 4.39 -16.98 -8.99
N ILE A 134 4.28 -16.95 -10.32
CA ILE A 134 5.42 -17.25 -11.19
C ILE A 134 6.14 -15.93 -11.53
N SER A 135 7.41 -15.84 -11.14
CA SER A 135 8.20 -14.66 -11.43
C SER A 135 8.49 -14.59 -12.93
N THR A 136 8.71 -13.39 -13.48
CA THR A 136 9.09 -13.29 -14.89
C THR A 136 10.42 -13.99 -15.14
N THR A 137 11.32 -13.96 -14.15
CA THR A 137 12.61 -14.66 -14.21
C THR A 137 12.44 -16.16 -14.37
N ASP A 138 11.50 -16.77 -13.64
CA ASP A 138 11.22 -18.21 -13.76
C ASP A 138 10.63 -18.56 -15.13
N MET A 139 9.76 -17.70 -15.67
CA MET A 139 9.20 -17.89 -17.01
C MET A 139 10.26 -17.71 -18.11
N LEU A 140 11.18 -16.77 -17.95
CA LEU A 140 12.30 -16.58 -18.87
C LEU A 140 13.31 -17.74 -18.79
N ALA A 141 13.50 -18.35 -17.63
CA ALA A 141 14.33 -19.55 -17.52
C ALA A 141 13.73 -20.75 -18.30
N LYS A 142 12.40 -20.83 -18.43
CA LYS A 142 11.71 -21.91 -19.15
C LYS A 142 11.50 -21.63 -20.64
N HIS A 143 11.07 -20.42 -20.98
CA HIS A 143 10.63 -20.03 -22.34
C HIS A 143 11.50 -18.94 -22.95
N GLY A 144 12.60 -18.57 -22.32
CA GLY A 144 13.46 -17.47 -22.75
C GLY A 144 14.03 -17.62 -24.16
N GLU A 145 14.21 -18.87 -24.60
CA GLU A 145 14.70 -19.21 -25.95
C GLU A 145 13.59 -19.24 -27.00
N GLU A 146 12.31 -19.22 -26.62
CA GLU A 146 11.19 -19.22 -27.55
C GLU A 146 11.06 -17.87 -28.26
N GLU A 147 10.57 -17.89 -29.51
CA GLU A 147 10.42 -16.69 -30.31
C GLU A 147 9.27 -15.81 -29.77
N CYS A 148 9.60 -14.56 -29.42
CA CYS A 148 8.65 -13.59 -28.87
C CYS A 148 8.03 -12.72 -29.96
N LYS A 149 8.88 -12.18 -30.86
CA LYS A 149 8.48 -11.38 -32.02
C LYS A 149 9.71 -11.00 -32.85
N ASP A 150 9.53 -10.84 -34.17
CA ASP A 150 10.49 -10.20 -35.07
C ASP A 150 11.90 -10.86 -35.01
N GLY A 151 11.95 -12.19 -34.86
CA GLY A 151 13.19 -12.96 -34.76
C GLY A 151 13.93 -12.87 -33.41
N LEU A 152 13.37 -12.16 -32.42
CA LEU A 152 13.90 -12.10 -31.06
C LEU A 152 13.23 -13.12 -30.15
N ASN A 153 14.03 -13.77 -29.31
CA ASN A 153 13.52 -14.63 -28.26
C ASN A 153 13.04 -13.84 -27.03
N PHE A 154 12.32 -14.47 -26.11
CA PHE A 154 11.75 -13.79 -24.93
C PHE A 154 12.80 -13.15 -24.03
N SER A 155 13.97 -13.76 -23.87
CA SER A 155 15.07 -13.19 -23.08
C SER A 155 15.64 -11.94 -23.73
N GLN A 156 15.95 -11.99 -25.03
CA GLN A 156 16.47 -10.84 -25.79
C GLN A 156 15.45 -9.70 -25.86
N ALA A 157 14.17 -10.04 -26.06
CA ALA A 157 13.10 -9.04 -26.05
C ALA A 157 12.94 -8.39 -24.67
N TRP A 158 13.12 -9.14 -23.58
CA TRP A 158 13.03 -8.61 -22.21
C TRP A 158 14.21 -7.70 -21.86
N GLU A 159 15.40 -8.02 -22.34
CA GLU A 159 16.63 -7.26 -22.13
C GLU A 159 16.76 -6.03 -23.04
N SER A 160 16.09 -6.02 -24.19
CA SER A 160 16.19 -4.92 -25.16
C SER A 160 15.60 -3.58 -24.68
N SER A 161 14.76 -3.60 -23.63
CA SER A 161 14.20 -2.38 -23.05
C SER A 161 13.83 -2.52 -21.57
N THR A 162 14.02 -1.45 -20.81
CA THR A 162 13.60 -1.31 -19.41
C THR A 162 12.22 -0.68 -19.25
N ASP A 163 11.58 -0.30 -20.36
CA ASP A 163 10.25 0.31 -20.34
C ASP A 163 9.20 -0.62 -19.70
N LYS A 164 8.37 -0.05 -18.83
CA LYS A 164 7.40 -0.81 -18.04
C LYS A 164 6.31 -1.42 -18.90
N ASN A 165 5.84 -0.71 -19.93
CA ASN A 165 4.77 -1.19 -20.81
C ASN A 165 5.30 -2.30 -21.73
N TRP A 166 6.53 -2.15 -22.23
CA TRP A 166 7.22 -3.17 -22.98
C TRP A 166 7.39 -4.47 -22.20
N ARG A 167 7.96 -4.38 -20.98
CA ARG A 167 8.13 -5.54 -20.08
C ARG A 167 6.79 -6.17 -19.70
N TYR A 168 5.76 -5.37 -19.44
CA TYR A 168 4.43 -5.90 -19.18
C TYR A 168 3.89 -6.70 -20.38
N GLY A 169 4.06 -6.20 -21.61
CA GLY A 169 3.66 -6.91 -22.83
C GLY A 169 4.36 -8.26 -23.00
N ILE A 170 5.66 -8.33 -22.68
CA ILE A 170 6.43 -9.57 -22.71
C ILE A 170 5.97 -10.54 -21.63
N ARG A 171 5.80 -10.08 -20.39
CA ARG A 171 5.27 -10.91 -19.30
C ARG A 171 3.89 -11.46 -19.64
N HIS A 172 3.03 -10.65 -20.24
CA HIS A 172 1.69 -11.07 -20.64
C HIS A 172 1.72 -12.18 -21.71
N LYS A 173 2.65 -12.12 -22.67
CA LYS A 173 2.85 -13.20 -23.64
C LYS A 173 3.38 -14.48 -22.98
N LEU A 174 4.35 -14.37 -22.07
CA LEU A 174 4.88 -15.51 -21.30
C LEU A 174 3.79 -16.18 -20.46
N LEU A 175 2.89 -15.39 -19.84
CA LEU A 175 1.76 -15.93 -19.07
C LEU A 175 0.75 -16.68 -19.94
N LYS A 176 0.58 -16.29 -21.22
CA LYS A 176 -0.24 -17.03 -22.19
C LYS A 176 0.41 -18.36 -22.57
N LEU A 177 1.73 -18.37 -22.77
CA LEU A 177 2.48 -19.59 -23.10
C LEU A 177 2.40 -20.62 -21.95
N GLU A 178 2.51 -20.17 -20.70
CA GLU A 178 2.38 -21.01 -19.51
C GLU A 178 0.91 -21.43 -19.23
N GLY A 179 -0.07 -20.94 -20.03
CA GLY A 179 -1.49 -21.29 -19.90
C GLY A 179 -2.18 -20.70 -18.67
N ILE A 180 -1.62 -19.62 -18.10
CA ILE A 180 -2.12 -19.00 -16.87
C ILE A 180 -3.27 -18.02 -17.16
N ILE A 181 -3.16 -17.29 -18.27
CA ILE A 181 -4.13 -16.29 -18.78
C ILE A 181 -4.51 -16.54 -20.23
#